data_AF-A0A7J2JL89-F1
#
_entry.id   AF-A0A7J2JL89-F1
#
_cell.length_a   1.000
_cell.length_b   1.000
_cell.length_c   1.000
_cell.angle_alpha   90.00
_cell.angle_beta   90.00
_cell.angle_gamma   90.00
#
_symmetry.space_group_name_H-M   'P 1'
#
loop_
_entity.id
_entity.type
_entity.pdbx_description
1 polymer ?
#
loop_
_entity_poly.entity_id
_entity_poly.type
_entity_poly.pdbx_seq_one_letter_code
_entity_poly.pdbx_strand_id
1 'polypeptide(L)'
;MAKRRKKKGVKYYELREGGKKHVFTGRTPRQAALKAATRGFTNIRLRERGRRNKDKTYSIHVFKGSTKMVNAPEDRPSWLPARVKKPKVRKIRVERVKKI
;
A
#
# COMPACT_ATOMS: atom_id res chain seq x y z
N MET A 1 -8.50 19.09 25.97
CA MET A 1 -8.23 17.64 26.21
C MET A 1 -8.23 16.90 24.86
N ALA A 2 -7.07 16.43 24.38
CA ALA A 2 -6.99 15.72 23.09
C ALA A 2 -7.52 14.27 23.23
N LYS A 3 -8.57 13.91 22.48
CA LYS A 3 -9.09 12.53 22.46
C LYS A 3 -7.97 11.56 22.03
N ARG A 4 -7.58 10.65 22.92
CA ARG A 4 -6.67 9.52 22.64
C ARG A 4 -7.27 8.64 21.53
N ARG A 5 -6.81 8.80 20.29
CA ARG A 5 -7.26 7.98 19.15
C ARG A 5 -6.87 6.52 19.38
N LYS A 6 -7.86 5.62 19.44
CA LYS A 6 -7.65 4.16 19.52
C LYS A 6 -6.74 3.71 18.37
N LYS A 7 -5.64 3.02 18.69
CA LYS A 7 -4.63 2.57 17.71
C LYS A 7 -5.31 1.57 16.77
N LYS A 8 -5.49 1.94 15.50
CA LYS A 8 -6.05 1.02 14.49
C LYS A 8 -5.12 -0.18 14.31
N GLY A 9 -5.68 -1.38 14.40
CA GLY A 9 -4.98 -2.65 14.19
C GLY A 9 -4.36 -2.75 12.79
N VAL A 10 -3.38 -3.65 12.66
CA VAL A 10 -2.78 -3.99 11.38
C VAL A 10 -3.82 -4.70 10.51
N LYS A 11 -3.93 -4.27 9.24
CA LYS A 11 -4.81 -4.88 8.25
C LYS A 11 -4.00 -5.55 7.16
N TYR A 12 -4.62 -6.52 6.50
CA TYR A 12 -4.04 -7.26 5.39
C TYR A 12 -4.70 -6.81 4.09
N TYR A 13 -3.88 -6.52 3.08
CA TYR A 13 -4.34 -6.15 1.75
C TYR A 13 -3.79 -7.11 0.71
N GLU A 14 -4.63 -7.51 -0.22
CA GLU A 14 -4.30 -8.44 -1.30
C GLU A 14 -4.15 -7.67 -2.61
N LEU A 15 -3.04 -7.89 -3.30
CA LEU A 15 -2.77 -7.48 -4.66
C LEU A 15 -2.80 -8.72 -5.56
N ARG A 16 -3.51 -8.63 -6.69
CA ARG A 16 -3.47 -9.64 -7.75
C ARG A 16 -2.82 -9.01 -8.99
N GLU A 17 -1.74 -9.61 -9.46
CA GLU A 17 -1.07 -9.24 -10.70
C GLU A 17 -0.57 -10.51 -11.40
N GLY A 18 -0.84 -10.65 -12.70
CA GLY A 18 -0.42 -11.82 -13.48
C GLY A 18 -0.85 -13.18 -12.92
N GLY A 19 -2.05 -13.26 -12.32
CA GLY A 19 -2.56 -14.49 -11.68
C GLY A 19 -1.96 -14.82 -10.30
N LYS A 20 -0.90 -14.12 -9.87
CA LYS A 20 -0.27 -14.32 -8.56
C LYS A 20 -0.92 -13.43 -7.51
N LYS A 21 -1.01 -13.96 -6.27
CA LYS A 21 -1.56 -13.27 -5.11
C LYS A 21 -0.42 -12.79 -4.21
N HIS A 22 -0.36 -11.49 -3.93
CA HIS A 22 0.59 -10.89 -3.00
C HIS A 22 -0.16 -10.26 -1.82
N VAL A 23 0.30 -10.52 -0.60
CA VAL A 23 -0.32 -9.98 0.62
C VAL A 23 0.59 -8.95 1.27
N PHE A 24 0.05 -7.77 1.54
CA PHE A 24 0.75 -6.66 2.16
C PHE A 24 0.06 -6.22 3.44
N THR A 25 0.85 -5.98 4.49
CA THR A 25 0.34 -5.49 5.78
C THR A 25 0.36 -3.96 5.83
N GLY A 26 -0.64 -3.35 6.43
CA GLY A 26 -0.66 -1.90 6.66
C GLY A 26 -1.84 -1.44 7.49
N ARG A 27 -1.75 -0.25 8.09
CA ARG A 27 -2.91 0.38 8.77
C ARG A 27 -3.89 0.99 7.78
N THR A 28 -3.39 1.41 6.61
CA THR A 28 -4.16 2.03 5.53
C THR A 28 -3.82 1.35 4.19
N PRO A 29 -4.74 1.41 3.20
CA PRO A 29 -4.47 0.84 1.87
C PRO A 29 -3.28 1.53 1.18
N ARG A 30 -3.06 2.81 1.46
CA ARG A 30 -1.91 3.56 0.95
C ARG A 30 -0.58 3.02 1.49
N GLN A 31 -0.53 2.65 2.76
CA GLN A 31 0.69 2.08 3.35
C GLN A 31 1.02 0.72 2.72
N ALA A 32 0.02 -0.12 2.48
CA ALA A 32 0.19 -1.36 1.72
C ALA A 32 0.64 -1.09 0.28
N ALA A 33 0.07 -0.07 -0.37
CA ALA A 33 0.49 0.35 -1.72
C ALA A 33 1.94 0.82 -1.76
N LEU A 34 2.42 1.57 -0.77
CA LEU A 34 3.82 1.98 -0.69
C LEU A 34 4.76 0.77 -0.62
N LYS A 35 4.40 -0.24 0.18
CA LYS A 35 5.17 -1.50 0.25
C LYS A 35 5.17 -2.25 -1.08
N ALA A 36 4.04 -2.30 -1.77
CA ALA A 36 3.96 -2.88 -3.12
C ALA A 36 4.84 -2.09 -4.11
N ALA A 37 4.79 -0.76 -4.10
CA ALA A 37 5.64 0.06 -4.96
C ALA A 37 7.15 -0.17 -4.70
N THR A 38 7.56 -0.36 -3.43
CA THR A 38 8.95 -0.71 -3.10
C THR A 38 9.39 -2.04 -3.74
N ARG A 39 8.47 -3.00 -3.89
CA ARG A 39 8.73 -4.28 -4.55
C ARG A 39 8.78 -4.20 -6.07
N GLY A 40 8.44 -3.05 -6.66
CA GLY A 40 8.45 -2.83 -8.12
C GLY A 40 7.07 -2.78 -8.77
N PHE A 41 5.98 -2.97 -8.02
CA PHE A 41 4.63 -2.92 -8.58
C PHE A 41 4.23 -1.49 -8.97
N THR A 42 3.80 -1.29 -10.21
CA THR A 42 3.38 0.02 -10.75
C THR A 42 1.86 0.18 -10.78
N ASN A 43 1.12 -0.85 -11.20
CA ASN A 43 -0.34 -0.86 -11.24
C ASN A 43 -0.91 -1.63 -10.04
N ILE A 44 -1.15 -0.91 -8.95
CA ILE A 44 -1.44 -1.50 -7.65
C ILE A 44 -2.94 -1.53 -7.41
N ARG A 45 -3.55 -2.71 -7.48
CA ARG A 45 -4.98 -2.95 -7.17
C ARG A 45 -5.07 -3.71 -5.85
N LEU A 46 -5.46 -3.03 -4.77
CA LEU A 46 -5.46 -3.59 -3.41
C LEU A 46 -6.87 -3.77 -2.84
N ARG A 47 -7.14 -4.97 -2.33
CA ARG A 47 -8.36 -5.30 -1.57
C ARG A 47 -8.03 -5.51 -0.11
N GLU A 48 -8.87 -5.03 0.82
CA GLU A 48 -8.75 -5.39 2.24
C GLU A 48 -9.25 -6.84 2.46
N ARG A 49 -8.41 -7.72 3.02
CA ARG A 49 -8.77 -9.12 3.30
C ARG A 49 -9.78 -9.19 4.44
N GLY A 50 -10.80 -10.03 4.27
CA GLY A 50 -11.83 -10.25 5.29
C GLY A 50 -12.88 -9.15 5.41
N ARG A 51 -12.78 -8.06 4.63
CA ARG A 51 -13.76 -6.98 4.65
C ARG A 51 -14.65 -7.00 3.42
N ARG A 52 -15.96 -7.08 3.66
CA ARG A 52 -17.01 -6.78 2.68
C ARG A 52 -17.74 -5.51 3.10
N ASN A 53 -18.23 -4.78 2.12
CA ASN A 53 -19.12 -3.65 2.38
C ASN A 53 -20.52 -4.16 2.79
N LYS A 54 -21.39 -3.27 3.31
CA LYS A 54 -22.76 -3.62 3.73
C LYS A 54 -23.58 -4.23 2.58
N ASP A 55 -23.33 -3.76 1.36
CA ASP A 55 -23.89 -4.22 0.08
C ASP A 55 -23.24 -5.53 -0.44
N LYS A 56 -22.47 -6.24 0.39
CA LYS A 56 -21.73 -7.47 0.06
C LYS A 56 -20.71 -7.32 -1.08
N THR A 57 -20.36 -6.10 -1.48
CA THR A 57 -19.30 -5.80 -2.47
C THR A 57 -17.92 -5.72 -1.83
N TYR A 58 -16.89 -5.83 -2.66
CA TYR A 58 -15.50 -5.58 -2.31
C TYR A 58 -15.05 -4.21 -2.80
N SER A 59 -14.29 -3.51 -1.96
CA SER A 59 -13.63 -2.26 -2.34
C SER A 59 -12.21 -2.54 -2.78
N ILE A 60 -11.91 -2.27 -4.05
CA ILE A 60 -10.57 -2.35 -4.64
C ILE A 60 -10.01 -0.94 -4.73
N HIS A 61 -8.94 -0.67 -3.99
CA HIS A 61 -8.22 0.59 -4.06
C HIS A 61 -7.16 0.52 -5.17
N VAL A 62 -7.29 1.39 -6.16
CA VAL A 62 -6.38 1.46 -7.30
C VAL A 62 -5.38 2.59 -7.10
N PHE A 63 -4.09 2.25 -7.12
CA PHE A 63 -2.98 3.18 -7.00
C PHE A 63 -2.01 3.02 -8.17
N LYS A 64 -1.37 4.13 -8.54
CA LYS A 64 -0.18 4.13 -9.40
C LYS A 64 1.06 4.25 -8.51
N GLY A 65 1.90 3.24 -8.53
CA GLY A 65 3.19 3.19 -7.86
C GLY A 65 4.31 3.71 -8.75
N SER A 66 5.29 4.36 -8.13
CA SER A 66 6.55 4.75 -8.76
C SER A 66 7.65 4.72 -7.70
N THR A 67 8.89 4.53 -8.10
CA THR A 67 10.06 4.64 -7.22
C THR A 67 11.01 5.68 -7.79
N LYS A 68 11.56 6.54 -6.93
CA LYS A 68 12.60 7.51 -7.30
C LYS A 68 13.83 7.26 -6.44
N MET A 69 15.02 7.30 -7.04
CA MET A 69 16.26 7.34 -6.27
C MET A 69 16.45 8.73 -5.69
N VAL A 70 16.68 8.80 -4.38
CA VAL A 70 16.99 10.05 -3.68
C VAL A 70 18.29 9.86 -2.92
N ASN A 71 19.06 10.93 -2.78
CA ASN A 71 20.25 10.91 -1.93
C ASN A 71 19.81 10.67 -0.48
N ALA A 72 20.57 9.83 0.22
CA ALA A 72 20.42 9.64 1.65
C ALA A 72 20.83 10.93 2.39
N PRO A 73 20.27 11.19 3.58
CA PRO A 73 20.67 12.35 4.39
C PRO A 73 22.15 12.25 4.79
N GLU A 74 22.74 13.38 5.17
CA GLU A 74 24.14 13.46 5.60
C GLU A 74 24.38 12.63 6.87
N ASP A 75 23.45 12.69 7.83
CA ASP A 75 23.44 11.90 9.07
C ASP A 75 22.95 10.44 8.84
N ARG A 76 23.41 9.81 7.76
CA ARG A 76 23.07 8.40 7.49
C ARG A 76 24.05 7.48 8.21
N PRO A 77 23.56 6.34 8.75
CA PRO A 77 24.45 5.32 9.27
C PRO A 77 25.26 4.66 8.15
N SER A 78 26.45 4.14 8.50
CA SER A 78 27.44 3.59 7.56
C SER A 78 26.92 2.42 6.70
N TRP A 79 25.95 1.66 7.22
CA TRP A 79 25.32 0.55 6.49
C TRP A 79 24.31 0.99 5.43
N LEU A 80 23.85 2.26 5.44
CA LEU A 80 22.86 2.76 4.47
C LEU A 80 23.57 3.33 3.23
N PRO A 81 23.24 2.88 2.00
CA PRO A 81 23.87 3.36 0.77
C PRO A 81 23.58 4.85 0.48
N ALA A 82 24.41 5.46 -0.38
CA ALA A 82 24.35 6.91 -0.64
C ALA A 82 23.08 7.34 -1.36
N ARG A 83 22.46 6.42 -2.11
CA ARG A 83 21.18 6.62 -2.77
C ARG A 83 20.20 5.54 -2.32
N VAL A 84 19.00 5.96 -1.95
CA VAL A 84 17.93 5.09 -1.49
C VAL A 84 16.71 5.20 -2.40
N LYS A 85 16.02 4.09 -2.62
CA LYS A 85 14.76 4.06 -3.37
C LYS A 85 13.64 4.60 -2.48
N LYS A 86 13.04 5.73 -2.88
CA LYS A 86 11.88 6.32 -2.24
C LYS A 86 10.61 5.97 -3.03
N PRO A 87 9.74 5.08 -2.52
CA PRO A 87 8.48 4.77 -3.17
C PRO A 87 7.51 5.94 -3.05
N LYS A 88 6.77 6.20 -4.13
CA LYS A 88 5.63 7.12 -4.17
C LYS A 88 4.42 6.40 -4.75
N VAL A 89 3.26 6.69 -4.19
CA VAL A 89 1.98 6.17 -4.69
C VAL A 89 0.98 7.29 -4.85
N ARG A 90 0.29 7.29 -5.98
CA ARG A 90 -0.85 8.17 -6.26
C ARG A 90 -2.12 7.34 -6.29
N LYS A 91 -3.15 7.75 -5.57
CA LYS A 91 -4.46 7.09 -5.62
C LYS A 91 -5.17 7.52 -6.90
N ILE A 92 -5.63 6.57 -7.70
CA ILE A 92 -6.39 6.85 -8.92
C ILE A 92 -7.88 6.83 -8.61
N ARG A 93 -8.38 5.69 -8.14
CA ARG A 93 -9.81 5.50 -7.85
C ARG A 93 -10.04 4.38 -6.83
N VAL A 94 -11.30 4.18 -6.48
CA VAL A 94 -11.77 3.01 -5.73
C VAL A 94 -12.87 2.35 -6.55
N GLU A 95 -12.70 1.08 -6.83
CA GLU A 95 -13.69 0.27 -7.55
C GLU A 95 -14.49 -0.56 -6.56
N ARG A 96 -15.79 -0.73 -6.80
CA ARG A 96 -16.65 -1.64 -6.05
C ARG A 96 -17.01 -2.80 -6.95
N VAL A 97 -16.70 -4.03 -6.54
CA VAL A 97 -16.96 -5.23 -7.33
C VAL A 97 -17.71 -6.26 -6.50
N LYS A 98 -18.69 -6.95 -7.11
CA LYS A 98 -19.46 -8.03 -6.44
C LYS A 98 -18.69 -9.37 -6.44
N LYS A 99 -17.90 -9.63 -7.49
CA LYS A 99 -17.05 -10.82 -7.67
C LYS A 99 -15.59 -10.39 -7.95
N ILE A 100 -14.61 -11.26 -7.67
CA ILE A 100 -13.14 -11.01 -7.73
C ILE A 100 -12.45 -12.05 -8.59
#